data_AF-A0A972Q3X8-F1
#
_entry.id   AF-A0A972Q3X8-F1
#
_cell.length_a   1.000
_cell.length_b   1.000
_cell.length_c   1.000
_cell.angle_alpha   90.00
_cell.angle_beta   90.00
_cell.angle_gamma   90.00
#
_symmetry.space_group_name_H-M   'P 1'
#
loop_
_entity.id
_entity.type
_entity.pdbx_description
1 polymer ?
#
loop_
_entity_poly.entity_id
_entity_poly.type
_entity_poly.pdbx_seq_one_letter_code
_entity_poly.pdbx_strand_id
1 'polypeptide(L)'
;MTADLKKPSQLIRTGDLVAAQRELIGILRADPANEAAWFLLVKALPAMPDKIAALRACVKSNPNNQRARKALENLQIQWAAVTRPPRFPEHPDPDNLPPPPSPQPEPAAPQPVRRPIWRWLGAAVVLLVALVILAALIFLSGRGGG
;
A
#
# COMPACT_ATOMS: atom_id res chain seq x y z
N MET A 1 -14.73 -22.89 -4.69
CA MET A 1 -14.65 -22.37 -3.32
C MET A 1 -14.82 -20.86 -3.40
N THR A 2 -15.93 -20.32 -2.91
CA THR A 2 -16.17 -18.87 -2.87
C THR A 2 -15.41 -18.27 -1.70
N ALA A 3 -14.61 -17.24 -1.93
CA ALA A 3 -13.87 -16.58 -0.86
C ALA A 3 -14.82 -15.92 0.15
N ASP A 4 -14.63 -16.16 1.45
CA ASP A 4 -15.44 -15.53 2.50
C ASP A 4 -15.00 -14.09 2.73
N LEU A 5 -15.84 -13.14 2.30
CA LEU A 5 -15.61 -11.70 2.46
C LEU A 5 -16.28 -11.11 3.70
N LYS A 6 -17.03 -11.90 4.48
CA LYS A 6 -17.78 -11.38 5.64
C LYS A 6 -16.83 -10.79 6.67
N LYS A 7 -15.80 -11.55 7.05
CA LYS A 7 -14.80 -11.14 8.03
C LYS A 7 -14.09 -9.83 7.65
N PRO A 8 -13.42 -9.70 6.48
CA PRO A 8 -12.79 -8.44 6.09
C PRO A 8 -13.79 -7.30 5.93
N SER A 9 -15.03 -7.56 5.49
CA SER A 9 -16.05 -6.51 5.41
C SER A 9 -16.44 -5.95 6.78
N GLN A 10 -16.49 -6.79 7.80
CA GLN A 10 -16.77 -6.37 9.17
C GLN A 10 -15.60 -5.57 9.74
N LEU A 11 -14.36 -5.99 9.49
CA LEU A 11 -13.16 -5.27 9.91
C LEU A 11 -13.11 -3.85 9.30
N ILE A 12 -13.49 -3.69 8.04
CA ILE A 12 -13.60 -2.36 7.41
C ILE A 12 -14.67 -1.51 8.12
N ARG A 13 -15.82 -2.12 8.47
CA ARG A 13 -16.91 -1.41 9.17
C ARG A 13 -16.54 -1.00 10.59
N THR A 14 -15.74 -1.79 11.30
CA THR A 14 -15.27 -1.49 12.65
C THR A 14 -14.03 -0.59 12.65
N GLY A 15 -13.50 -0.22 11.49
CA GLY A 15 -12.34 0.66 11.35
C GLY A 15 -10.98 -0.06 11.47
N ASP A 16 -10.95 -1.38 11.63
CA ASP A 16 -9.71 -2.16 11.65
C ASP A 16 -9.23 -2.44 10.22
N LEU A 17 -8.75 -1.38 9.57
CA LEU A 17 -8.31 -1.43 8.19
C LEU A 17 -7.06 -2.29 8.02
N VAL A 18 -6.19 -2.38 9.02
CA VAL A 18 -4.95 -3.17 8.96
C VAL A 18 -5.27 -4.67 8.96
N ALA A 19 -6.13 -5.12 9.87
CA ALA A 19 -6.58 -6.51 9.85
C ALA A 19 -7.37 -6.82 8.58
N ALA A 20 -8.22 -5.91 8.11
CA ALA A 20 -8.96 -6.08 6.87
C ALA A 20 -8.02 -6.27 5.66
N GLN A 21 -7.01 -5.41 5.52
CA GLN A 21 -6.01 -5.51 4.45
C GLN A 21 -5.29 -6.87 4.48
N ARG A 22 -4.88 -7.34 5.67
CA ARG A 22 -4.20 -8.63 5.82
C ARG A 22 -5.06 -9.81 5.35
N GLU A 23 -6.33 -9.84 5.76
CA GLU A 23 -7.27 -10.88 5.36
C GLU A 23 -7.55 -10.83 3.84
N LEU A 24 -7.76 -9.63 3.29
CA LEU A 24 -8.00 -9.45 1.86
C LEU A 24 -6.79 -9.85 1.00
N ILE A 25 -5.57 -9.55 1.44
CA ILE A 25 -4.35 -10.00 0.76
C ILE A 25 -4.26 -11.53 0.78
N GLY A 26 -4.63 -12.18 1.89
CA GLY A 26 -4.67 -13.64 1.98
C GLY A 26 -5.65 -14.23 0.95
N ILE A 27 -6.85 -13.67 0.86
CA ILE A 27 -7.87 -14.06 -0.12
C ILE A 27 -7.36 -13.88 -1.56
N LEU A 28 -6.75 -12.74 -1.86
CA LEU A 28 -6.24 -12.42 -3.19
C LEU A 28 -5.03 -13.27 -3.61
N ARG A 29 -4.28 -13.84 -2.66
CA ARG A 29 -3.24 -14.83 -2.97
C ARG A 29 -3.84 -16.16 -3.41
N ALA A 30 -4.97 -16.55 -2.83
CA ALA A 30 -5.69 -17.77 -3.21
C ALA A 30 -6.49 -17.59 -4.50
N ASP A 31 -7.10 -16.42 -4.69
CA ASP A 31 -7.89 -16.06 -5.87
C ASP A 31 -7.55 -14.62 -6.32
N PRO A 32 -6.53 -14.46 -7.19
CA PRO A 32 -6.13 -13.14 -7.70
C PRO A 32 -7.16 -12.50 -8.63
N ALA A 33 -8.12 -13.27 -9.16
CA ALA A 33 -9.15 -12.76 -10.07
C ALA A 33 -10.37 -12.20 -9.33
N ASN A 34 -10.40 -12.31 -7.99
CA ASN A 34 -11.52 -11.91 -7.16
C ASN A 34 -11.74 -10.39 -7.14
N GLU A 35 -12.62 -9.92 -8.01
CA GLU A 35 -12.98 -8.51 -8.13
C GLU A 35 -13.42 -7.92 -6.79
N ALA A 36 -14.30 -8.61 -6.07
CA ALA A 36 -14.90 -8.09 -4.85
C ALA A 36 -13.85 -7.86 -3.74
N ALA A 37 -12.87 -8.77 -3.62
CA ALA A 37 -11.75 -8.61 -2.68
C ALA A 37 -10.87 -7.41 -3.05
N TRP A 38 -10.57 -7.20 -4.34
CA TRP A 38 -9.83 -6.02 -4.80
C TRP A 38 -10.54 -4.71 -4.45
N PHE A 39 -11.85 -4.63 -4.69
CA PHE A 39 -12.62 -3.41 -4.36
C PHE A 39 -12.72 -3.15 -2.86
N LEU A 40 -12.83 -4.20 -2.03
CA LEU A 40 -12.75 -4.06 -0.58
C LEU A 40 -11.36 -3.60 -0.13
N LEU A 41 -10.29 -4.08 -0.77
CA LEU A 41 -8.93 -3.67 -0.44
C LEU A 41 -8.74 -2.18 -0.74
N VAL A 42 -9.22 -1.70 -1.89
CA VAL A 42 -9.18 -0.27 -2.25
C VAL A 42 -9.91 0.59 -1.23
N LYS A 43 -11.03 0.11 -0.67
CA LYS A 43 -11.75 0.80 0.42
C LYS A 43 -10.95 0.83 1.73
N ALA A 44 -10.21 -0.23 2.02
CA ALA A 44 -9.40 -0.35 3.22
C ALA A 44 -8.09 0.44 3.17
N LEU A 45 -7.67 0.90 1.99
CA LEU A 45 -6.46 1.70 1.81
C LEU A 45 -6.73 3.18 2.09
N PRO A 46 -5.90 3.88 2.89
CA PRO A 46 -6.10 5.28 3.20
C PRO A 46 -5.59 6.21 2.08
N ALA A 47 -4.43 5.88 1.49
CA ALA A 47 -3.77 6.76 0.53
C ALA A 47 -4.22 6.51 -0.92
N MET A 48 -4.47 7.58 -1.65
CA MET A 48 -4.78 7.57 -3.09
C MET A 48 -3.77 6.79 -3.95
N PRO A 49 -2.44 6.96 -3.79
CA PRO A 49 -1.47 6.20 -4.58
C PRO A 49 -1.57 4.68 -4.34
N ASP A 50 -1.85 4.26 -3.10
CA ASP A 50 -2.01 2.84 -2.77
C ASP A 50 -3.28 2.26 -3.42
N LYS A 51 -4.38 3.04 -3.43
CA LYS A 51 -5.62 2.67 -4.12
C LYS A 51 -5.39 2.45 -5.62
N ILE A 52 -4.65 3.35 -6.25
CA ILE A 52 -4.27 3.26 -7.68
C ILE A 52 -3.41 2.01 -7.92
N ALA A 53 -2.42 1.75 -7.06
CA ALA A 53 -1.57 0.58 -7.17
C ALA A 53 -2.38 -0.73 -7.05
N ALA A 54 -3.32 -0.80 -6.10
CA ALA A 54 -4.19 -1.96 -5.92
C ALA A 54 -5.08 -2.22 -7.14
N LEU A 55 -5.71 -1.19 -7.72
CA LEU A 55 -6.51 -1.35 -8.94
C LEU A 55 -5.68 -1.70 -10.17
N ARG A 56 -4.46 -1.17 -10.28
CA ARG A 56 -3.52 -1.59 -11.33
C ARG A 56 -3.19 -3.08 -11.22
N ALA A 57 -2.95 -3.58 -10.01
CA ALA A 57 -2.75 -5.00 -9.78
C ALA A 57 -4.00 -5.83 -10.14
N CYS A 58 -5.19 -5.38 -9.75
CA CYS A 58 -6.46 -6.00 -10.12
C CYS A 58 -6.63 -6.14 -11.65
N VAL A 59 -6.41 -5.07 -12.41
CA VAL A 59 -6.49 -5.11 -13.88
C VAL A 59 -5.41 -6.01 -14.48
N LYS A 60 -4.22 -6.09 -13.88
CA LYS A 60 -3.16 -7.00 -14.32
C LYS A 60 -3.54 -8.47 -14.11
N SER A 61 -4.16 -8.80 -12.98
CA SER A 61 -4.60 -10.17 -12.65
C SER A 61 -5.86 -10.57 -13.40
N ASN A 62 -6.79 -9.64 -13.63
CA ASN A 62 -8.01 -9.85 -14.39
C ASN A 62 -8.19 -8.74 -15.44
N PRO A 63 -7.58 -8.91 -16.63
CA PRO A 63 -7.65 -7.92 -17.70
C PRO A 63 -9.07 -7.65 -18.18
N ASN A 64 -9.99 -8.61 -18.08
CA ASN A 64 -11.37 -8.44 -18.55
C ASN A 64 -12.24 -7.62 -17.57
N ASN A 65 -11.68 -7.21 -16.43
CA ASN A 65 -12.42 -6.43 -15.44
C ASN A 65 -12.59 -4.96 -15.87
N GLN A 66 -13.65 -4.69 -16.65
CA GLN A 66 -13.99 -3.34 -17.10
C GLN A 66 -14.23 -2.37 -15.94
N ARG A 67 -14.78 -2.85 -14.83
CA ARG A 67 -15.07 -2.02 -13.66
C ARG A 67 -13.80 -1.53 -13.00
N ALA A 68 -12.81 -2.41 -12.83
CA ALA A 68 -11.50 -2.06 -12.28
C ALA A 68 -10.75 -1.08 -13.18
N ARG A 69 -10.83 -1.23 -14.51
CA ARG A 69 -10.25 -0.28 -15.48
C ARG A 69 -10.84 1.12 -15.34
N LYS A 70 -12.18 1.23 -15.34
CA LYS A 70 -12.87 2.52 -15.17
C LYS A 70 -12.55 3.17 -13.82
N ALA A 71 -12.52 2.37 -12.74
CA ALA A 71 -12.16 2.87 -11.41
C ALA A 71 -10.70 3.38 -11.37
N LEU A 72 -9.78 2.66 -12.01
CA LEU A 72 -8.37 3.04 -12.10
C LEU A 72 -8.19 4.37 -12.83
N GLU A 73 -8.84 4.51 -13.99
CA GLU A 73 -8.81 5.74 -14.79
C GLU A 73 -9.33 6.95 -13.99
N ASN A 74 -10.51 6.81 -13.37
CA ASN A 74 -11.11 7.88 -12.56
C ASN A 74 -10.20 8.31 -11.41
N LEU A 75 -9.61 7.36 -10.69
CA LEU A 75 -8.70 7.67 -9.57
C LEU A 75 -7.40 8.32 -10.06
N GLN A 76 -6.89 7.92 -11.23
CA GLN A 76 -5.72 8.57 -11.82
C GLN A 76 -5.99 10.01 -12.23
N ILE A 77 -7.15 10.30 -12.82
CA ILE A 77 -7.54 11.67 -13.18
C ILE A 77 -7.67 12.53 -11.92
N GLN A 78 -8.35 12.03 -10.89
CA GLN A 78 -8.50 12.74 -9.61
C GLN A 78 -7.15 13.00 -8.95
N TRP A 79 -6.28 11.99 -8.93
CA TRP A 79 -4.95 12.15 -8.36
C TRP A 79 -4.11 13.13 -9.16
N ALA A 80 -4.13 13.08 -10.50
CA ALA A 80 -3.41 14.02 -11.35
C ALA A 80 -3.89 15.46 -11.14
N ALA A 81 -5.19 15.69 -10.97
CA ALA A 81 -5.74 17.01 -10.68
C ALA A 81 -5.24 17.57 -9.33
N VAL A 82 -5.14 16.72 -8.30
CA VAL A 82 -4.65 17.11 -6.97
C VAL A 82 -3.12 17.31 -6.95
N THR A 83 -2.38 16.54 -7.74
CA THR A 83 -0.90 16.53 -7.71
C THR A 83 -0.28 17.51 -8.70
N ARG A 84 -1.06 18.09 -9.62
CA ARG A 84 -0.56 19.08 -10.57
C ARG A 84 -0.37 20.41 -9.84
N PRO A 85 0.86 20.98 -9.78
CA PRO A 85 1.03 22.34 -9.31
C PRO A 85 0.21 23.29 -10.17
N PRO A 86 -0.29 24.42 -9.63
CA PRO A 86 -0.90 25.45 -10.46
C PRO A 86 0.07 25.77 -11.59
N ARG A 87 -0.36 25.55 -12.83
CA ARG A 87 0.37 26.06 -13.98
C ARG A 87 0.35 27.57 -13.82
N PHE A 88 1.49 28.15 -13.43
CA PHE A 88 1.69 29.57 -13.68
C PHE A 88 1.41 29.79 -15.17
N PRO A 89 0.67 30.84 -15.54
CA PRO A 89 0.44 31.15 -16.95
C PRO A 89 1.80 31.14 -17.66
N GLU A 90 1.92 30.33 -18.70
CA GLU A 90 3.09 30.26 -19.56
C GLU A 90 3.47 31.69 -19.97
N HIS A 91 4.67 32.11 -19.57
CA HIS A 91 5.27 33.36 -20.04
C HIS A 91 5.37 33.34 -21.58
N PRO A 92 5.25 34.50 -22.24
CA PRO A 92 5.23 34.58 -23.70
C PRO A 92 6.58 34.15 -24.31
N ASP A 93 6.45 33.49 -25.45
CA ASP A 93 7.39 33.10 -26.52
C ASP A 93 8.88 32.80 -26.22
N PRO A 94 9.40 31.61 -26.62
CA PRO A 94 10.77 31.15 -26.40
C PRO A 94 11.84 31.73 -27.34
N ASP A 95 11.51 32.62 -28.28
CA ASP A 95 12.45 33.07 -29.31
C ASP A 95 13.44 34.17 -28.87
N ASN A 96 13.38 34.64 -27.62
CA ASN A 96 14.27 35.72 -27.16
C ASN A 96 14.88 35.49 -25.76
N LEU A 97 15.31 34.26 -25.47
CA LEU A 97 16.13 33.98 -24.29
C LEU A 97 17.59 33.67 -24.71
N PRO A 98 18.60 34.34 -24.13
CA PRO A 98 19.98 33.86 -24.26
C PRO A 98 20.06 32.43 -23.67
N PRO A 99 20.86 31.53 -24.26
CA PRO A 99 20.96 30.17 -23.77
C PRO A 99 21.43 30.18 -22.30
N PRO A 100 20.78 29.42 -21.40
CA PRO A 100 21.20 29.35 -20.00
C PRO A 100 22.62 28.75 -19.92
N PRO A 101 23.51 29.25 -19.03
CA PRO A 101 24.76 28.57 -18.76
C PRO A 101 24.44 27.16 -18.27
N SER A 102 25.01 26.15 -18.91
CA SER A 102 24.78 24.75 -18.57
C SER A 102 25.05 24.51 -17.08
N PRO A 103 24.10 23.94 -16.30
CA PRO A 103 24.41 23.47 -14.97
C PRO A 103 25.41 22.32 -15.09
N GLN A 104 26.60 22.57 -14.55
CA GLN A 104 27.62 21.57 -14.25
C GLN A 104 26.98 20.37 -13.50
N PRO A 105 27.58 19.17 -13.55
CA PRO A 105 27.11 18.02 -12.79
C PRO A 105 27.02 18.38 -11.31
N GLU A 106 25.82 18.67 -10.84
CA GLU A 106 25.56 18.94 -9.42
C GLU A 106 25.91 17.64 -8.68
N PRO A 107 26.90 17.65 -7.75
CA PRO A 107 27.29 16.46 -7.02
C PRO A 107 26.03 15.84 -6.41
N ALA A 108 25.72 14.62 -6.85
CA ALA A 108 24.50 13.91 -6.52
C ALA A 108 24.20 14.04 -5.02
N ALA A 109 23.30 14.96 -4.68
CA ALA A 109 22.74 15.02 -3.36
C ALA A 109 22.14 13.63 -3.10
N PRO A 110 22.49 12.96 -1.99
CA PRO A 110 22.03 11.61 -1.74
C PRO A 110 20.50 11.64 -1.71
N GLN A 111 19.89 11.08 -2.75
CA GLN A 111 18.45 10.95 -2.83
C GLN A 111 17.97 10.27 -1.54
N PRO A 112 17.00 10.84 -0.81
CA PRO A 112 16.48 10.20 0.38
C PRO A 112 15.82 8.90 -0.05
N VAL A 113 16.55 7.80 0.15
CA VAL A 113 16.06 6.45 -0.06
C VAL A 113 14.80 6.34 0.80
N ARG A 114 13.62 6.34 0.18
CA ARG A 114 12.35 6.05 0.85
C ARG A 114 12.45 4.64 1.42
N ARG A 115 12.93 4.54 2.66
CA ARG A 115 13.05 3.29 3.39
C ARG A 115 11.62 2.81 3.67
N PRO A 116 11.21 1.61 3.24
CA PRO A 116 9.95 1.04 3.70
C PRO A 116 10.06 0.82 5.21
N ILE A 117 9.25 1.57 5.96
CA ILE A 117 9.20 1.58 7.45
C ILE A 117 8.78 0.20 8.02
N TRP A 118 8.46 -0.76 7.16
CA TRP A 118 8.03 -2.12 7.51
C TRP A 118 9.11 -3.03 8.12
N ARG A 119 10.39 -2.63 8.16
CA ARG A 119 11.46 -3.50 8.69
C ARG A 119 11.59 -3.53 10.21
N TRP A 120 10.95 -2.61 10.94
CA TRP A 120 11.10 -2.53 12.41
C TRP A 120 9.92 -3.08 13.22
N LEU A 121 8.74 -3.27 12.63
CA LEU A 121 7.60 -3.85 13.36
C LEU A 121 7.75 -5.36 13.62
N GLY A 122 8.46 -6.07 12.73
CA GLY A 122 8.66 -7.53 12.86
C GLY A 122 9.58 -7.93 14.01
N ALA A 123 10.64 -7.14 14.27
CA ALA A 123 11.62 -7.47 15.30
C ALA A 123 11.05 -7.36 16.72
N ALA A 124 10.21 -6.35 16.98
CA ALA A 124 9.56 -6.19 18.29
C ALA A 124 8.56 -7.32 18.59
N VAL A 125 7.79 -7.77 17.59
CA VAL A 125 6.83 -8.88 17.74
C VAL A 125 7.54 -10.22 17.96
N VAL A 126 8.63 -10.48 17.22
CA VAL A 126 9.43 -11.72 17.41
C VAL A 126 10.05 -11.76 18.81
N LEU A 127 10.56 -10.62 19.31
CA LEU A 127 11.17 -10.56 20.64
C LEU A 127 10.13 -10.74 21.77
N LEU A 128 8.92 -10.20 21.59
CA LEU A 128 7.82 -10.36 22.55
C LEU A 128 7.31 -11.81 22.59
N VAL A 129 7.16 -12.46 21.43
CA VAL A 129 6.78 -13.88 21.35
C VAL A 129 7.85 -14.78 21.96
N ALA A 130 9.14 -14.51 21.71
CA ALA A 130 10.24 -15.27 22.31
C ALA A 130 10.25 -15.16 23.85
N LEU A 131 9.97 -13.98 24.39
CA LEU A 131 9.88 -13.76 25.85
C LEU A 131 8.73 -14.55 26.49
N VAL A 132 7.57 -14.59 25.84
CA VAL A 132 6.40 -15.36 26.33
C VAL A 132 6.68 -16.86 26.30
N ILE A 133 7.31 -17.36 25.24
CA ILE A 133 7.68 -18.78 25.13
C ILE A 133 8.70 -19.15 26.22
N LEU A 134 9.71 -18.31 26.44
CA LEU A 134 10.73 -18.55 27.47
C LEU A 134 10.12 -18.58 28.87
N ALA A 135 9.21 -17.64 29.18
CA ALA A 135 8.51 -17.62 30.47
C ALA A 135 7.63 -18.87 30.66
N ALA A 136 6.93 -19.32 29.61
CA ALA A 136 6.12 -20.53 29.65
C ALA A 136 6.98 -21.79 29.88
N LEU A 137 8.16 -21.89 29.25
CA LEU A 137 9.09 -22.99 29.46
C LEU A 137 9.65 -23.02 30.88
N ILE A 138 10.05 -21.87 31.42
CA ILE A 138 10.52 -21.77 32.81
C ILE A 138 9.42 -22.18 33.80
N PHE A 139 8.17 -21.78 33.54
CA PHE A 139 7.03 -22.14 34.38
C PHE A 139 6.67 -23.63 34.28
N LEU A 140 6.78 -24.24 33.09
CA LEU A 140 6.56 -25.68 32.91
C LEU A 140 7.66 -26.52 33.57
N SER A 141 8.92 -26.05 33.53
CA SER A 141 10.04 -26.71 34.19
C SER A 141 10.06 -26.51 35.71
N GLY A 142 9.46 -25.43 36.22
CA GLY A 142 9.40 -25.12 37.65
C GLY A 142 8.27 -25.79 38.43
N ARG A 143 7.25 -26.35 37.76
CA ARG A 143 6.06 -26.94 38.39
C ARG A 143 6.15 -28.46 38.65
N GLY A 144 7.36 -29.02 38.58
CA GLY A 144 7.64 -30.46 38.75
C GLY A 144 8.36 -30.87 40.04
N GLY A 145 8.62 -29.96 40.98
CA GLY A 145 9.30 -30.27 42.23
C GLY A 145 8.61 -29.63 43.43
N GLY A 146 7.79 -30.42 44.12
CA GLY A 146 7.06 -30.04 45.33
C GLY A 146 6.01 -31.07 45.68
#